data_AF-A0AAV5YMA8-F1
#
_entry.id   AF-A0AAV5YMA8-F1
#
_cell.length_a   1.000
_cell.length_b   1.000
_cell.length_c   1.000
_cell.angle_alpha   90.00
_cell.angle_beta   90.00
_cell.angle_gamma   90.00
#
_symmetry.space_group_name_H-M   'P 1'
#
loop_
_entity.id
_entity.type
_entity.pdbx_description
1 polymer ?
#
loop_
_entity_poly.entity_id
_entity_poly.type
_entity_poly.pdbx_seq_one_letter_code
_entity_poly.pdbx_strand_id
1 'polypeptide(L)' 'ARPIVIGKPEPPLFELALQRMGLSVDEAAMVGDSVDSDVRGARRVGMTAVLFAPKGGPDGVAHYVVKSMAQLRRLLG' A
#
# COMPACT_ATOMS: atom_id res chain seq x y z
N ALA A 1 -20.98 22.91 -0.60
CA ALA A 1 -20.40 21.72 0.06
C ALA A 1 -18.94 21.57 -0.36
N ARG A 2 -18.05 21.05 0.49
CA ARG A 2 -16.67 20.70 0.10
C ARG A 2 -16.64 19.27 -0.46
N PRO A 3 -15.83 18.97 -1.49
CA PRO A 3 -15.73 17.63 -2.03
C PRO A 3 -15.03 16.68 -1.04
N ILE A 4 -15.42 15.40 -1.08
CA ILE A 4 -14.69 14.31 -0.42
C ILE A 4 -13.77 13.68 -1.47
N VAL A 5 -12.47 13.62 -1.18
CA VAL A 5 -11.49 12.96 -2.03
C VAL A 5 -11.43 11.49 -1.63
N ILE A 6 -11.73 10.60 -2.57
CA ILE A 6 -11.74 9.15 -2.33
C ILE A 6 -10.39 8.53 -2.67
N GLY A 7 -9.72 9.02 -3.71
CA GLY A 7 -8.48 8.42 -4.22
C GLY A 7 -7.31 8.45 -3.23
N LYS A 8 -6.30 7.62 -3.49
CA LYS A 8 -5.04 7.60 -2.73
C LYS A 8 -4.43 9.01 -2.64
N PRO A 9 -3.81 9.39 -1.51
CA PRO A 9 -3.56 8.59 -0.30
C PRO A 9 -4.70 8.61 0.72
N GLU A 10 -5.92 9.01 0.33
CA GLU A 10 -7.00 9.16 1.29
C GLU A 10 -7.56 7.81 1.75
N PRO A 11 -7.84 7.64 3.06
CA PRO A 11 -8.34 6.41 3.65
C PRO A 11 -9.53 5.74 2.93
N PRO A 12 -10.55 6.49 2.43
CA PRO A 12 -11.78 5.87 1.94
C PRO A 12 -11.60 4.84 0.83
N LEU A 13 -10.62 5.00 -0.06
CA LEU A 13 -10.37 3.99 -1.11
C LEU A 13 -9.80 2.68 -0.53
N PHE A 14 -8.90 2.75 0.44
CA PHE A 14 -8.29 1.57 1.06
C PHE A 14 -9.30 0.81 1.91
N GLU A 15 -10.07 1.53 2.72
CA GLU A 15 -11.15 0.97 3.54
C GLU A 15 -12.22 0.31 2.67
N LEU A 16 -12.63 0.95 1.57
CA LEU A 16 -13.57 0.38 0.62
C LEU A 16 -13.03 -0.88 -0.06
N ALA A 17 -11.73 -0.91 -0.39
CA ALA A 17 -11.10 -2.09 -0.98
C ALA A 17 -11.12 -3.28 0.00
N LEU A 18 -10.69 -3.06 1.25
CA LEU A 18 -10.74 -4.06 2.32
C LEU A 18 -12.17 -4.58 2.55
N GLN A 19 -13.14 -3.67 2.66
CA GLN A 19 -14.55 -4.01 2.84
C GLN A 19 -15.08 -4.87 1.70
N ARG A 20 -14.76 -4.53 0.44
CA ARG A 20 -15.19 -5.31 -0.74
C ARG A 20 -14.55 -6.69 -0.80
N MET A 21 -13.33 -6.82 -0.29
CA MET A 21 -12.62 -8.10 -0.22
C MET A 21 -13.04 -8.94 0.99
N GLY A 22 -13.75 -8.34 1.97
CA GLY A 22 -14.10 -9.01 3.22
C GLY A 22 -12.87 -9.31 4.10
N LEU A 23 -11.82 -8.50 3.98
CA LEU A 23 -10.56 -8.68 4.71
C LEU A 23 -10.40 -7.61 5.79
N SER A 24 -9.78 -7.99 6.90
CA SER A 24 -9.24 -7.04 7.87
C SER A 24 -7.94 -6.42 7.36
N VAL A 25 -7.54 -5.32 7.99
CA VAL A 25 -6.33 -4.57 7.62
C VAL A 25 -5.05 -5.41 7.69
N ASP A 26 -4.97 -6.34 8.65
CA ASP A 26 -3.80 -7.19 8.88
C ASP A 26 -3.72 -8.39 7.92
N GLU A 27 -4.81 -8.68 7.18
CA GLU A 27 -4.89 -9.76 6.20
C GLU A 27 -4.51 -9.32 4.78
N ALA A 28 -4.23 -8.02 4.58
CA ALA A 28 -3.91 -7.46 3.28
C ALA A 28 -2.68 -6.55 3.31
N ALA A 29 -1.98 -6.50 2.17
CA ALA A 29 -0.89 -5.57 1.95
C ALA A 29 -1.18 -4.69 0.72
N MET A 30 -0.90 -3.40 0.82
CA MET A 30 -0.87 -2.51 -0.32
C MET A 30 0.48 -2.62 -1.02
N VAL A 31 0.47 -2.96 -2.30
CA VAL A 31 1.66 -2.97 -3.17
C VAL A 31 1.51 -1.86 -4.21
N GLY A 32 2.48 -0.96 -4.29
CA GLY A 32 2.45 0.15 -5.25
C GLY A 32 3.82 0.77 -5.47
N ASP A 33 3.93 1.71 -6.40
CA ASP A 33 5.18 2.34 -6.83
C ASP A 33 5.33 3.79 -6.35
N SER A 34 4.32 4.34 -5.69
CA SER A 34 4.29 5.72 -5.22
C SER A 34 4.37 5.80 -3.69
N VAL A 35 5.41 6.48 -3.18
CA VAL A 35 5.53 6.76 -1.73
C VAL A 35 4.37 7.64 -1.25
N ASP A 36 4.05 8.70 -2.01
CA ASP A 36 3.08 9.70 -1.57
C ASP A 36 1.63 9.25 -1.66
N SER A 37 1.31 8.33 -2.57
CA SER A 37 -0.06 7.83 -2.74
C SER A 37 -0.27 6.45 -2.13
N ASP A 38 0.53 5.45 -2.51
CA ASP A 38 0.33 4.05 -2.08
C ASP A 38 0.81 3.83 -0.65
N VAL A 39 2.09 4.11 -0.40
CA VAL A 39 2.73 3.82 0.88
C VAL A 39 2.13 4.68 1.97
N ARG A 40 2.01 5.99 1.74
CA ARG A 40 1.40 6.93 2.69
C ARG A 40 -0.05 6.55 2.99
N GLY A 41 -0.84 6.20 1.96
CA GLY A 41 -2.23 5.81 2.13
C GLY A 41 -2.38 4.52 2.94
N ALA A 42 -1.63 3.48 2.58
CA ALA A 42 -1.60 2.21 3.31
C ALA A 42 -1.24 2.40 4.79
N ARG A 43 -0.21 3.20 5.08
CA ARG A 43 0.20 3.49 6.46
C ARG A 43 -0.86 4.26 7.25
N ARG A 44 -1.60 5.17 6.62
CA ARG A 44 -2.68 5.93 7.30
C ARG A 44 -3.80 5.03 7.79
N VAL A 45 -4.08 3.94 7.09
CA VAL A 45 -5.13 2.98 7.46
C VAL A 45 -4.60 1.77 8.23
N GLY A 46 -3.29 1.69 8.48
CA GLY A 46 -2.66 0.59 9.22
C GLY A 46 -2.30 -0.64 8.38
N MET A 47 -2.43 -0.60 7.05
CA MET A 47 -2.06 -1.72 6.19
C MET A 47 -0.54 -1.92 6.11
N THR A 48 -0.14 -3.16 5.88
CA THR A 48 1.23 -3.44 5.42
C THR A 48 1.46 -2.76 4.07
N ALA A 49 2.56 -2.01 3.96
CA ALA A 49 2.89 -1.21 2.79
C ALA A 49 4.15 -1.75 2.11
N VAL A 50 4.04 -2.12 0.84
CA VAL A 50 5.12 -2.62 0.00
C VAL A 50 5.37 -1.64 -1.14
N LEU A 51 6.57 -1.06 -1.18
CA LEU A 51 7.02 -0.22 -2.28
C LEU A 51 7.68 -1.09 -3.36
N PHE A 52 7.12 -1.07 -4.57
CA PHE A 52 7.73 -1.60 -5.77
C PHE A 52 8.64 -0.54 -6.39
N ALA A 53 9.95 -0.73 -6.28
CA ALA A 53 10.97 0.21 -6.75
C ALA A 53 12.10 -0.53 -7.51
N PRO A 54 11.93 -0.84 -8.81
CA PRO A 54 12.92 -1.58 -9.59
C PRO A 54 14.30 -0.93 -9.65
N LYS A 55 14.35 0.41 -9.57
CA LYS A 55 15.59 1.21 -9.60
C LYS A 55 16.15 1.49 -8.20
N GLY A 56 15.56 0.91 -7.15
CA GLY A 56 15.80 1.29 -5.76
C GLY A 56 14.81 2.36 -5.29
N GLY A 57 14.47 2.30 -4.01
CA GLY A 57 13.58 3.24 -3.33
C GLY A 57 14.24 3.74 -2.05
N PRO A 58 13.75 4.85 -1.48
CA PRO A 58 14.29 5.39 -0.23
C PRO A 58 14.09 4.38 0.91
N ASP A 59 15.11 4.26 1.77
CA ASP A 59 15.06 3.36 2.92
C ASP A 59 14.05 3.84 3.96
N GLY A 60 13.39 2.90 4.65
CA GLY A 60 12.48 3.18 5.76
C GLY A 60 11.11 3.79 5.41
N VAL A 61 10.82 4.05 4.13
CA VAL A 61 9.52 4.65 3.75
C VAL A 61 8.35 3.66 3.81
N ALA A 62 8.61 2.39 3.47
CA ALA A 62 7.63 1.31 3.44
C ALA A 62 8.08 0.16 4.36
N HIS A 63 7.16 -0.77 4.67
CA HIS A 63 7.50 -1.97 5.45
C HIS A 63 8.43 -2.88 4.65
N TYR A 64 8.20 -2.97 3.33
CA TYR A 64 9.06 -3.70 2.41
C TYR A 64 9.32 -2.86 1.16
N VAL A 65 10.54 -2.95 0.63
CA VAL A 65 10.90 -2.43 -0.69
C VAL A 65 11.32 -3.61 -1.56
N VAL A 66 10.62 -3.79 -2.68
CA VAL A 66 10.88 -4.86 -3.63
C VAL A 66 11.28 -4.28 -4.98
N LYS A 67 12.26 -4.89 -5.64
CA LYS A 67 12.76 -4.48 -6.96
C LYS A 67 12.12 -5.27 -8.09
N SER A 68 11.37 -6.34 -7.78
CA SER A 68 10.70 -7.19 -8.76
C SER A 68 9.55 -7.98 -8.13
N MET A 69 8.61 -8.44 -8.96
CA MET A 69 7.53 -9.34 -8.51
C MET A 69 8.06 -10.69 -8.03
N ALA A 70 9.19 -11.16 -8.57
CA ALA A 70 9.86 -12.36 -8.08
C ALA A 70 10.35 -12.18 -6.63
N GLN A 71 10.86 -11.00 -6.28
CA GLN A 71 11.22 -10.70 -4.89
C GLN A 71 9.97 -10.62 -4.00
N LEU A 72 8.89 -10.00 -4.48
CA LEU A 72 7.63 -9.98 -3.74
C LEU A 72 7.13 -11.39 -3.45
N ARG A 73 7.12 -12.27 -4.46
CA ARG A 73 6.74 -13.68 -4.30
C ARG A 73 7.55 -14.36 -3.20
N ARG A 74 8.89 -14.19 -3.19
CA ARG A 74 9.75 -14.77 -2.15
C ARG A 74 9.43 -14.31 -0.73
N LEU A 75 8.84 -13.12 -0.54
CA LEU A 75 8.42 -12.66 0.79
C LEU A 75 7.17 -13.38 1.30
N LEU A 76 6.36 -13.95 0.40
CA LEU A 76 5.11 -14.62 0.74
C LEU A 76 5.28 -16.12 1.01
N GLY A 77 6.50 -16.66 0.86
CA GLY A 77 6.78 -18.10 0.86
C GLY A 77 6.58 -18.75 -0.52
#